data_AF-A0A3B9QFY8-F1
#
_entry.id   AF-A0A3B9QFY8-F1
#
_cell.length_a   1.000
_cell.length_b   1.000
_cell.length_c   1.000
_cell.angle_alpha   90.00
_cell.angle_beta   90.00
_cell.angle_gamma   90.00
#
_symmetry.space_group_name_H-M   'P 1'
#
loop_
_entity.id
_entity.type
_entity.pdbx_description
1 polymer ?
#
loop_
_entity_poly.entity_id
_entity_poly.type
_entity_poly.pdbx_seq_one_letter_code
_entity_poly.pdbx_strand_id
1 'polypeptide(L)'
;NAVAAGTVKTPRAGQGDVQEVAQRIPLQRRGEPADIANAVLFLLSEKASYITGQTLTVDGGSTLGASGDSLPDVVTNPAVRKQFD
;
A
#
# COMPACT_ATOMS: atom_id res chain seq x y z
N ASN A 1 -13.46 -1.94 11.37
CA ASN A 1 -12.40 -1.41 10.50
C ASN A 1 -12.49 -2.06 9.13
N ALA A 2 -11.94 -1.41 8.10
CA ALA A 2 -11.83 -1.94 6.75
C ALA A 2 -10.42 -1.73 6.20
N VAL A 3 -10.02 -2.56 5.23
CA VAL A 3 -8.76 -2.39 4.48
C VAL A 3 -9.12 -2.16 3.01
N ALA A 4 -8.79 -0.98 2.49
CA ALA A 4 -8.98 -0.61 1.09
C ALA A 4 -7.70 -0.94 0.32
N ALA A 5 -7.66 -2.13 -0.27
CA ALA A 5 -6.51 -2.60 -1.03
C ALA A 5 -6.41 -1.91 -2.40
N GLY A 6 -5.19 -1.57 -2.79
CA GLY A 6 -4.86 -1.18 -4.18
C GLY A 6 -4.80 -2.38 -5.12
N THR A 7 -4.06 -2.23 -6.21
CA THR A 7 -3.79 -3.36 -7.12
C THR A 7 -2.83 -4.38 -6.49
N VAL A 8 -3.30 -5.62 -6.36
CA VAL A 8 -2.59 -6.73 -5.71
C VAL A 8 -2.47 -7.90 -6.67
N LYS A 9 -1.32 -8.58 -6.66
CA LYS A 9 -1.06 -9.78 -7.47
C LYS A 9 -1.93 -10.95 -7.02
N THR A 10 -3.10 -11.08 -7.63
CA THR A 10 -4.04 -12.19 -7.43
C THR A 10 -4.50 -12.71 -8.78
N PRO A 11 -4.95 -13.99 -8.86
CA PRO A 11 -5.50 -14.52 -10.12
C PRO A 11 -6.64 -13.65 -10.68
N ARG A 12 -7.47 -13.06 -9.82
CA ARG A 12 -8.59 -12.18 -10.21
C ARG A 12 -8.11 -10.88 -10.86
N ALA A 13 -7.00 -10.31 -10.41
CA ALA A 13 -6.48 -9.05 -10.93
C ALA A 13 -5.82 -9.20 -12.32
N GLY A 14 -5.59 -10.44 -12.77
CA GLY A 14 -4.96 -10.74 -14.05
C GLY A 14 -3.49 -10.29 -14.14
N GLN A 15 -2.87 -10.61 -15.28
CA GLN A 15 -1.47 -10.30 -15.59
C GLN A 15 -1.32 -9.05 -16.48
N GLY A 16 -2.22 -8.06 -16.36
CA GLY A 16 -2.11 -6.82 -17.13
C GLY A 16 -0.72 -6.17 -17.01
N ASP A 17 -0.35 -5.31 -17.97
CA ASP A 17 1.00 -4.75 -18.12
C ASP A 17 1.57 -4.29 -16.76
N VAL A 18 2.56 -5.05 -16.29
CA VAL A 18 3.12 -4.91 -14.95
C VAL A 18 3.85 -3.57 -14.83
N GLN A 19 4.45 -3.10 -15.92
CA GLN A 19 5.22 -1.88 -16.00
C GLN A 19 4.30 -0.66 -15.97
N GLU A 20 3.23 -0.66 -16.76
CA GLU A 20 2.28 0.47 -16.77
C GLU A 20 1.63 0.68 -15.40
N VAL A 21 1.25 -0.42 -14.75
CA VAL A 21 0.61 -0.37 -13.43
C VAL A 21 1.61 0.07 -12.35
N ALA A 22 2.85 -0.42 -12.40
CA ALA A 22 3.89 -0.05 -11.45
C ALA A 22 4.23 1.45 -11.50
N GLN A 23 4.29 2.04 -12.69
CA GLN A 23 4.63 3.46 -12.87
C GLN A 23 3.66 4.41 -12.16
N ARG A 24 2.38 4.02 -12.02
CA ARG A 24 1.34 4.81 -11.34
C ARG A 24 1.33 4.65 -9.82
N ILE A 25 2.17 3.77 -9.27
CA ILE A 25 2.25 3.48 -7.84
C ILE A 25 3.55 4.08 -7.31
N PRO A 26 3.53 4.96 -6.31
CA PRO A 26 4.75 5.51 -5.73
C PRO A 26 5.77 4.45 -5.27
N LEU A 27 5.32 3.31 -4.76
CA LEU A 27 6.21 2.18 -4.42
C LEU A 27 6.75 1.39 -5.64
N GLN A 28 6.37 1.76 -6.86
CA GLN A 28 6.84 1.19 -8.13
C GLN A 28 6.62 -0.33 -8.25
N ARG A 29 5.58 -0.85 -7.59
CA ARG A 29 5.18 -2.26 -7.68
C ARG A 29 3.70 -2.41 -7.35
N ARG A 30 3.08 -3.47 -7.88
CA ARG A 30 1.83 -4.00 -7.33
C ARG A 30 2.05 -4.52 -5.90
N GLY A 31 1.00 -4.50 -5.10
CA GLY A 31 0.99 -5.17 -3.81
C GLY A 31 1.05 -6.69 -3.98
N GLU A 32 1.62 -7.37 -2.99
CA GLU A 32 1.49 -8.80 -2.78
C GLU A 32 0.32 -9.09 -1.82
N PRO A 33 -0.31 -10.27 -1.85
CA PRO A 33 -1.34 -10.62 -0.88
C PRO A 33 -0.89 -10.45 0.59
N ALA A 34 0.41 -10.68 0.85
CA ALA A 34 1.01 -10.48 2.17
C ALA A 34 0.98 -9.02 2.64
N ASP A 35 1.08 -8.03 1.74
CA ASP A 35 0.99 -6.60 2.12
C ASP A 35 -0.39 -6.30 2.73
N ILE A 36 -1.45 -6.87 2.17
CA ILE A 36 -2.83 -6.70 2.68
C ILE A 36 -3.04 -7.52 3.95
N ALA A 37 -2.56 -8.77 3.98
CA ALA A 37 -2.67 -9.64 5.14
C ALA A 37 -2.01 -9.02 6.38
N ASN A 38 -0.83 -8.43 6.23
CA ASN A 38 -0.12 -7.77 7.34
C ASN A 38 -0.91 -6.57 7.89
N ALA A 39 -1.54 -5.77 7.03
CA ALA A 39 -2.39 -4.67 7.47
C ALA A 39 -3.64 -5.16 8.22
N VAL A 40 -4.26 -6.25 7.74
CA VAL A 40 -5.38 -6.91 8.44
C VAL A 40 -4.91 -7.46 9.80
N LEU A 41 -3.76 -8.13 9.86
CA LEU A 41 -3.18 -8.64 11.11
C LEU A 41 -2.91 -7.52 12.12
N PHE A 42 -2.40 -6.38 11.67
CA PHE A 42 -2.24 -5.20 12.52
C PHE A 42 -3.58 -4.74 13.12
N LEU A 43 -4.61 -4.58 12.28
CA LEU A 43 -5.94 -4.15 12.72
C LEU A 43 -6.65 -5.16 13.64
N LEU A 44 -6.25 -6.44 13.59
CA LEU A 44 -6.73 -7.50 14.48
C LEU A 44 -5.87 -7.65 15.75
N SER A 45 -4.72 -6.98 15.83
CA SER A 45 -3.82 -7.08 16.98
C SER A 45 -4.18 -6.10 18.10
N GLU A 46 -3.66 -6.35 19.30
CA GLU A 46 -3.77 -5.43 20.45
C GLU A 46 -3.21 -4.03 20.17
N LYS A 47 -2.34 -3.88 19.16
CA LYS A 47 -1.80 -2.58 18.73
C LYS A 47 -2.89 -1.64 18.16
N ALA A 48 -4.01 -2.20 17.74
CA ALA A 48 -5.15 -1.47 17.19
C ALA A 48 -6.33 -1.38 18.18
N SER A 49 -6.11 -1.64 19.48
CA SER A 49 -7.19 -1.72 20.50
C SER A 49 -8.09 -0.48 20.61
N TYR A 50 -7.60 0.69 20.20
CA TYR A 50 -8.36 1.95 20.18
C TYR A 50 -8.65 2.47 18.76
N ILE A 51 -8.43 1.66 17.73
CA ILE A 51 -8.71 2.00 16.33
C ILE A 51 -10.00 1.29 15.92
N THR A 52 -11.07 2.05 15.73
CA THR A 52 -12.35 1.52 15.24
C THR A 52 -13.03 2.46 14.25
N GLY A 53 -13.91 1.92 13.41
CA GLY A 53 -14.62 2.68 12.37
C GLY A 53 -13.75 3.23 11.24
N GLN A 54 -12.46 2.84 11.15
CA GLN A 54 -11.54 3.37 10.16
C GLN A 54 -11.43 2.48 8.92
N THR A 55 -11.12 3.12 7.79
CA THR A 55 -10.68 2.46 6.56
C THR A 55 -9.20 2.74 6.35
N LEU A 56 -8.38 1.70 6.36
CA LEU A 56 -6.96 1.79 6.09
C LEU A 56 -6.69 1.51 4.61
N THR A 57 -6.26 2.52 3.86
CA THR A 57 -5.83 2.35 2.47
C THR A 57 -4.45 1.70 2.41
N VAL A 58 -4.33 0.60 1.66
CA VAL A 58 -3.10 -0.18 1.50
C VAL A 58 -2.88 -0.43 0.01
N ASP A 59 -2.26 0.54 -0.65
CA ASP A 59 -2.23 0.60 -2.12
C ASP A 59 -0.89 1.08 -2.70
N GLY A 60 0.16 1.11 -1.88
CA GLY A 60 1.47 1.61 -2.28
C GLY A 60 1.48 3.10 -2.65
N GLY A 61 0.48 3.88 -2.23
CA GLY A 61 0.35 5.30 -2.47
C GLY A 61 -0.40 5.67 -3.75
N SER A 62 -1.01 4.71 -4.45
CA SER A 62 -1.67 4.96 -5.74
C SER A 62 -2.80 6.00 -5.68
N THR A 63 -3.49 6.09 -4.53
CA THR A 63 -4.60 7.02 -4.29
C THR A 63 -4.13 8.47 -4.09
N LEU A 64 -2.83 8.71 -3.85
CA LEU A 64 -2.30 10.06 -3.63
C LEU A 64 -2.35 10.94 -4.89
N GLY A 65 -2.54 10.34 -6.08
CA GLY A 65 -2.49 11.04 -7.35
C GLY A 65 -1.04 11.36 -7.74
N ALA A 66 -0.70 11.13 -9.01
CA ALA A 66 0.66 11.33 -9.49
C ALA A 66 0.98 12.83 -9.63
N SER A 67 1.66 13.40 -8.63
CA SER A 67 2.45 14.63 -8.72
C SER A 67 3.66 14.47 -7.80
N GLY A 68 4.76 13.93 -8.32
CA GLY A 68 5.93 13.49 -7.54
C GLY A 68 6.61 14.57 -6.69
N ASP A 69 6.33 15.85 -6.95
CA ASP A 69 7.02 16.96 -6.28
C ASP A 69 6.45 17.31 -4.90
N SER A 70 5.25 16.83 -4.54
CA SER A 70 4.61 17.11 -3.25
C SER A 70 4.45 15.90 -2.34
N LEU A 71 4.96 14.73 -2.75
CA LEU A 71 4.86 13.51 -1.95
C LEU A 71 5.90 13.52 -0.82
N PRO A 72 5.55 13.05 0.39
CA PRO A 72 6.50 12.92 1.49
C PRO A 72 7.67 12.01 1.14
N ASP A 73 8.87 12.32 1.65
CA ASP A 73 10.09 11.53 1.40
C ASP A 73 9.94 10.05 1.79
N VAL A 74 9.20 9.74 2.85
CA VAL A 74 8.95 8.35 3.25
C VAL A 74 8.21 7.54 2.17
N VAL A 75 7.48 8.21 1.28
CA VAL A 75 6.75 7.57 0.17
C VAL A 75 7.69 7.36 -1.02
N THR A 76 8.44 8.39 -1.42
CA THR A 76 9.23 8.40 -2.66
C THR A 76 10.65 7.86 -2.49
N ASN A 77 11.21 7.87 -1.27
CA ASN A 77 12.60 7.49 -1.00
C ASN A 77 12.70 6.11 -0.30
N PRO A 78 13.17 5.06 -0.98
CA PRO A 78 13.37 3.74 -0.37
C PRO A 78 14.38 3.73 0.78
N ALA A 79 15.37 4.62 0.78
CA ALA A 79 16.38 4.67 1.84
C ALA A 79 15.80 5.17 3.16
N VAL A 80 14.82 6.07 3.12
CA VAL A 80 14.08 6.53 4.30
C VAL A 80 13.22 5.40 4.86
N ARG A 81 12.56 4.62 4.00
CA ARG A 81 11.71 3.49 4.44
C ARG A 81 12.47 2.41 5.21
N LYS A 82 13.69 2.09 4.77
CA LYS A 82 14.54 1.09 5.44
C LYS A 82 14.92 1.44 6.89
N GLN A 83 14.71 2.68 7.33
CA GLN A 83 14.95 3.07 8.72
C GLN A 83 13.83 2.58 9.67
N PHE A 84 12.72 2.11 9.12
CA PHE A 84 11.54 1.65 9.87
C PHE A 84 11.30 0.13 9.72
N ASP A 85 12.20 -0.59 9.02
CA ASP A 85 12.25 -2.05 8.95
C ASP A 85 13.03 -2.64 10.13
#